data_AF-A0A421BH76-F1
#
_entry.id   AF-A0A421BH76-F1
#
_cell.length_a   1.000
_cell.length_b   1.000
_cell.length_c   1.000
_cell.angle_alpha   90.00
_cell.angle_beta   90.00
_cell.angle_gamma   90.00
#
_symmetry.space_group_name_H-M   'P 1'
#
loop_
_entity.id
_entity.type
_entity.pdbx_description
1 polymer ?
#
loop_
_entity_poly.entity_id
_entity_poly.type
_entity_poly.pdbx_seq_one_letter_code
_entity_poly.pdbx_strand_id
1 'polypeptide(L)'
;MKCCPFCSASIKNEAKFCPHCGERQTNKDEVHQVLSKDKPKVQKKIVNSRSQNASVDQQHERSTARSKLTQESVHSQLKNIDRQQVKDEARNYFEFIKRQVLCPSFEVENESYYGLANILVMLALAFFGLREIIKSLIPVNSLPAIGDATADMGMKFLSEFFSQFALYSAIFILSHFLIVVAIEKMYLHKNISVFRLANRIFGPLSFVLVLELLGLLLALLGTSYKLTLALTLSFLVIVPFAVLGYLCLYLTDENKRYHLILLVTIATMMIDYYLIKSFIFKFVMMFIQKMSMMDGLKRLFQ
;
A
#
# COMPACT_ATOMS: atom_id res chain seq x y z
N MET A 1 -22.44 -11.01 -11.93
CA MET A 1 -22.24 -9.63 -12.42
C MET A 1 -20.74 -9.35 -12.36
N LYS A 2 -20.16 -8.73 -13.38
CA LYS A 2 -18.76 -8.28 -13.41
C LYS A 2 -18.73 -6.76 -13.63
N CYS A 3 -17.68 -6.06 -13.24
CA CYS A 3 -17.54 -4.63 -13.54
C CYS A 3 -16.81 -4.42 -14.87
N CYS A 4 -17.20 -3.40 -15.62
CA CYS A 4 -16.44 -2.95 -16.78
C CYS A 4 -15.09 -2.35 -16.33
N PRO A 5 -13.94 -2.79 -16.87
CA PRO A 5 -12.63 -2.27 -16.47
C PRO A 5 -12.39 -0.81 -16.90
N PHE A 6 -13.13 -0.30 -17.89
CA PHE A 6 -12.95 1.05 -18.41
C PHE A 6 -13.79 2.09 -17.66
N CYS A 7 -15.09 1.80 -17.43
CA CYS A 7 -16.02 2.77 -16.83
C CYS A 7 -16.56 2.38 -15.44
N SER A 8 -16.17 1.23 -14.90
CA SER A 8 -16.64 0.71 -13.61
C SER A 8 -18.15 0.44 -13.50
N ALA A 9 -18.90 0.44 -14.61
CA ALA A 9 -20.30 0.05 -14.57
C ALA A 9 -20.49 -1.46 -14.36
N SER A 10 -21.52 -1.86 -13.61
CA SER A 10 -21.88 -3.27 -13.40
C SER A 10 -22.49 -3.86 -14.68
N ILE A 11 -21.98 -5.00 -15.13
CA ILE A 11 -22.36 -5.68 -16.36
C ILE A 11 -22.59 -7.18 -16.13
N LYS A 12 -23.36 -7.82 -17.03
CA LYS A 12 -23.56 -9.29 -16.98
C LYS A 12 -22.23 -10.01 -17.22
N ASN A 13 -22.02 -11.16 -16.56
CA ASN A 13 -20.76 -11.93 -16.68
C ASN A 13 -20.44 -12.30 -18.13
N GLU A 14 -21.49 -12.53 -18.92
CA GLU A 14 -21.45 -13.00 -20.31
C GLU A 14 -21.37 -11.86 -21.33
N ALA A 15 -21.45 -10.59 -20.88
CA ALA A 15 -21.46 -9.44 -21.77
C ALA A 15 -20.10 -9.33 -22.49
N LYS A 16 -20.14 -9.35 -23.83
CA LYS A 16 -18.98 -9.14 -24.72
C LYS A 16 -18.58 -7.69 -24.83
N PHE A 17 -19.49 -6.76 -24.51
CA PHE A 17 -19.27 -5.31 -24.54
C PHE A 17 -19.92 -4.68 -23.31
N CYS A 18 -19.34 -3.60 -22.80
CA CYS A 18 -19.98 -2.81 -21.76
C CYS A 18 -21.11 -1.96 -22.35
N PRO A 19 -22.36 -2.07 -21.88
CA PRO A 19 -23.48 -1.28 -22.39
C PRO A 19 -23.38 0.22 -22.05
N HIS A 20 -22.50 0.61 -21.12
CA HIS A 20 -22.33 2.01 -20.71
C HIS A 20 -21.22 2.74 -21.48
N CYS A 21 -20.12 2.06 -21.83
CA CYS A 21 -18.97 2.71 -22.48
C CYS A 21 -18.53 2.06 -23.81
N GLY A 22 -19.15 0.96 -24.23
CA GLY A 22 -18.82 0.26 -25.47
C GLY A 22 -17.56 -0.61 -25.41
N GLU A 23 -16.80 -0.59 -24.31
CA GLU A 23 -15.54 -1.33 -24.20
C GLU A 23 -15.76 -2.85 -24.33
N ARG A 24 -14.98 -3.50 -25.19
CA ARG A 24 -15.03 -4.96 -25.39
C ARG A 24 -14.49 -5.68 -24.17
N GLN A 25 -15.22 -6.69 -23.71
CA GLN A 25 -14.84 -7.53 -22.58
C GLN A 25 -14.20 -8.80 -23.13
N THR A 26 -12.92 -9.03 -22.83
CA THR A 26 -12.24 -10.29 -23.13
C THR A 26 -12.75 -11.37 -22.17
N ASN A 27 -13.50 -12.35 -22.68
CA ASN A 27 -13.88 -13.54 -21.89
C ASN A 27 -12.65 -14.45 -21.75
N LYS A 28 -12.24 -14.69 -20.51
CA LYS A 28 -11.07 -15.53 -20.18
C LYS A 28 -11.27 -17.01 -20.56
N ASP A 29 -12.51 -17.47 -20.72
CA ASP A 29 -12.81 -18.89 -20.98
C ASP A 29 -12.37 -19.38 -22.38
N GLU A 30 -12.15 -18.48 -23.34
CA GLU A 30 -11.68 -18.86 -24.69
C GLU A 30 -10.15 -18.98 -24.80
N VAL A 31 -9.38 -18.45 -23.84
CA VAL A 31 -7.90 -18.42 -23.95
C VAL A 31 -7.26 -19.76 -23.57
N HIS A 32 -7.94 -20.62 -22.81
CA HIS A 32 -7.40 -21.93 -22.43
C HIS A 32 -7.66 -23.06 -23.44
N GLN A 33 -8.43 -22.83 -24.52
CA GLN A 33 -8.72 -23.89 -25.51
C GLN A 33 -7.88 -23.84 -26.80
N VAL A 34 -7.06 -22.81 -27.02
CA VAL A 34 -6.29 -22.67 -28.28
C VAL A 34 -4.81 -23.05 -28.14
N LEU A 35 -4.31 -23.33 -26.93
CA LEU A 35 -2.87 -23.62 -26.70
C LEU A 35 -2.51 -25.12 -26.66
N SER A 36 -3.23 -25.99 -27.39
CA SER A 36 -2.95 -27.43 -27.38
C SER A 36 -2.80 -28.13 -28.74
N LYS A 37 -2.80 -27.44 -29.89
CA LYS A 37 -2.41 -28.06 -31.17
C LYS A 37 -1.64 -27.12 -32.09
N ASP A 38 -0.53 -27.63 -32.59
CA ASP A 38 0.33 -27.17 -33.68
C ASP A 38 1.30 -25.99 -33.44
N LYS A 39 2.57 -26.37 -33.21
CA LYS A 39 3.75 -25.53 -33.44
C LYS A 39 4.20 -25.66 -34.90
N PRO A 40 4.23 -24.58 -35.70
CA PRO A 40 5.09 -24.51 -36.87
C PRO A 40 6.48 -24.00 -36.47
N LYS A 41 7.53 -24.71 -36.93
CA LYS A 41 8.93 -24.28 -36.86
C LYS A 41 9.14 -23.03 -37.72
N VAL A 42 9.51 -21.90 -37.11
CA VAL A 42 10.01 -20.72 -37.84
C VAL A 42 11.52 -20.59 -37.61
N GLN A 43 12.26 -20.79 -38.70
CA GLN A 43 13.71 -20.58 -38.81
C GLN A 43 14.06 -19.11 -38.57
N LYS A 44 14.94 -18.85 -37.60
CA LYS A 44 15.61 -17.55 -37.43
C LYS A 44 16.74 -17.44 -38.45
N LYS A 45 16.57 -16.57 -39.43
CA LYS A 45 17.60 -16.12 -40.37
C LYS A 45 18.57 -15.19 -39.63
N ILE A 46 19.80 -15.63 -39.46
CA ILE A 46 20.93 -14.86 -38.93
C ILE A 46 21.34 -13.85 -40.00
N VAL A 47 21.23 -12.56 -39.70
CA VAL A 47 21.79 -11.48 -40.52
C VAL A 47 23.16 -11.12 -39.94
N ASN A 48 24.20 -11.58 -40.65
CA ASN A 48 25.58 -11.15 -40.47
C ASN A 48 25.74 -9.72 -40.99
N SER A 49 26.05 -8.78 -40.10
CA SER A 49 26.58 -7.47 -40.50
C SER A 49 28.09 -7.43 -40.22
N ARG A 50 28.82 -7.66 -41.31
CA ARG A 50 30.26 -7.48 -41.46
C ARG A 50 30.49 -6.07 -42.02
N SER A 51 31.19 -5.21 -41.29
CA SER A 51 31.83 -3.99 -41.85
C SER A 51 32.96 -3.61 -40.89
N GLN A 52 34.17 -4.11 -41.14
CA GLN A 52 35.28 -3.41 -41.80
C GLN A 52 35.96 -2.37 -40.90
N ASN A 53 37.10 -2.81 -40.36
CA ASN A 53 38.21 -1.96 -39.94
C ASN A 53 38.86 -1.35 -41.19
N ALA A 54 39.08 -0.04 -41.17
CA ALA A 54 40.18 0.61 -41.87
C ALA A 54 40.62 1.84 -41.07
N SER A 55 41.87 1.79 -40.65
CA SER A 55 42.70 2.83 -40.02
C SER A 55 42.92 4.04 -40.91
N VAL A 56 43.08 5.25 -40.33
CA VAL A 56 44.16 6.23 -40.63
C VAL A 56 44.13 7.37 -39.57
N ASP A 57 45.33 7.70 -39.10
CA ASP A 57 45.72 8.76 -38.15
C ASP A 57 45.46 10.20 -38.63
N GLN A 58 45.64 11.15 -37.69
CA GLN A 58 45.79 12.61 -37.81
C GLN A 58 44.50 13.46 -37.70
N GLN A 59 44.19 13.94 -36.49
CA GLN A 59 44.41 15.35 -36.12
C GLN A 59 44.02 15.62 -34.67
N HIS A 60 45.05 15.93 -33.89
CA HIS A 60 44.97 16.56 -32.59
C HIS A 60 44.55 18.04 -32.75
N GLU A 61 43.90 18.57 -31.69
CA GLU A 61 43.75 20.00 -31.35
C GLU A 61 42.65 20.84 -32.05
N ARG A 62 41.37 20.55 -31.77
CA ARG A 62 40.32 21.61 -31.72
C ARG A 62 39.05 21.28 -30.93
N SER A 63 39.10 20.32 -30.00
CA SER A 63 37.89 19.66 -29.46
C SER A 63 37.46 20.10 -28.05
N THR A 64 38.13 21.07 -27.41
CA THR A 64 37.87 21.36 -25.99
C THR A 64 36.80 22.44 -25.73
N ALA A 65 36.34 23.17 -26.74
CA ALA A 65 35.36 24.26 -26.57
C ALA A 65 33.90 23.90 -26.93
N ARG A 66 33.65 22.77 -27.62
CA ARG A 66 32.30 22.37 -28.06
C ARG A 66 31.65 21.28 -27.20
N SER A 67 32.34 20.80 -26.17
CA SER A 67 31.79 19.77 -25.25
C SER A 67 30.98 20.36 -24.09
N LYS A 68 31.06 21.67 -23.81
CA LYS A 68 30.33 22.28 -22.68
C LYS A 68 28.90 22.72 -23.02
N LEU A 69 28.56 22.98 -24.29
CA LEU A 69 27.20 23.41 -24.67
C LEU A 69 26.21 22.25 -24.86
N THR A 70 26.68 21.04 -25.16
CA THR A 70 25.80 19.89 -25.39
C THR A 70 25.38 19.21 -24.07
N GLN A 71 26.21 19.27 -23.02
CA GLN A 71 25.97 18.58 -21.76
C GLN A 71 24.87 19.23 -20.91
N GLU A 72 24.66 20.54 -21.03
CA GLU A 72 23.60 21.27 -20.31
C GLU A 72 22.20 21.03 -20.93
N SER A 73 22.13 20.82 -22.25
CA SER A 73 20.87 20.49 -22.93
C SER A 73 20.36 19.07 -22.60
N VAL A 74 21.26 18.09 -22.48
CA VAL A 74 20.90 16.69 -22.15
C VAL A 74 20.44 16.58 -20.69
N HIS A 75 21.03 17.35 -19.77
CA HIS A 75 20.62 17.31 -18.36
C HIS A 75 19.25 17.95 -18.12
N SER A 76 18.91 18.99 -18.90
CA SER A 76 17.57 19.60 -18.86
C SER A 76 16.47 18.68 -19.43
N GLN A 77 16.79 17.85 -20.44
CA GLN A 77 15.85 16.88 -21.01
C GLN A 77 15.64 15.66 -20.11
N LEU A 78 16.70 15.12 -19.48
CA LEU A 78 16.55 14.03 -18.50
C LEU A 78 15.66 14.44 -17.32
N LYS A 79 15.83 15.68 -16.82
CA LYS A 79 15.04 16.20 -15.70
C LYS A 79 13.55 16.38 -16.03
N ASN A 80 13.23 16.65 -17.29
CA ASN A 80 11.83 16.78 -17.74
C ASN A 80 11.16 15.43 -18.01
N ILE A 81 11.89 14.42 -18.50
CA ILE A 81 11.37 13.06 -18.71
C ILE A 81 10.97 12.43 -17.37
N ASP A 82 11.81 12.61 -16.35
CA ASP A 82 11.57 12.08 -15.00
C ASP A 82 10.28 12.65 -14.36
N ARG A 83 10.06 13.96 -14.50
CA ARG A 83 8.86 14.62 -13.95
C ARG A 83 7.56 14.17 -14.62
N GLN A 84 7.58 13.91 -15.93
CA GLN A 84 6.39 13.48 -16.65
C GLN A 84 6.05 12.02 -16.32
N GLN A 85 7.05 11.15 -16.23
CA GLN A 85 6.86 9.77 -15.81
C GLN A 85 6.25 9.67 -14.40
N VAL A 86 6.77 10.42 -13.43
CA VAL A 86 6.21 10.44 -12.06
C VAL A 86 4.75 10.91 -12.05
N LYS A 87 4.39 11.89 -12.88
CA LYS A 87 2.99 12.36 -13.00
C LYS A 87 2.09 11.29 -13.59
N ASP A 88 2.54 10.59 -14.62
CA ASP A 88 1.77 9.55 -15.28
C ASP A 88 1.59 8.35 -14.35
N GLU A 89 2.63 7.94 -13.61
CA GLU A 89 2.56 6.90 -12.58
C GLU A 89 1.61 7.27 -11.43
N ALA A 90 1.71 8.50 -10.91
CA ALA A 90 0.80 8.99 -9.88
C ALA A 90 -0.65 9.01 -10.36
N ARG A 91 -0.89 9.47 -11.60
CA ARG A 91 -2.23 9.47 -12.21
C ARG A 91 -2.78 8.05 -12.34
N ASN A 92 -1.96 7.11 -12.79
CA ASN A 92 -2.34 5.70 -12.92
C ASN A 92 -2.68 5.08 -11.55
N TYR A 93 -1.94 5.43 -10.50
CA TYR A 93 -2.22 5.01 -9.13
C TYR A 93 -3.56 5.57 -8.60
N PHE A 94 -3.87 6.84 -8.84
CA PHE A 94 -5.16 7.42 -8.45
C PHE A 94 -6.34 6.82 -9.22
N GLU A 95 -6.19 6.58 -10.53
CA GLU A 95 -7.20 5.86 -11.32
C GLU A 95 -7.38 4.42 -10.83
N PHE A 96 -6.30 3.77 -10.40
CA PHE A 96 -6.36 2.47 -9.75
C PHE A 96 -7.17 2.52 -8.44
N ILE A 97 -6.88 3.45 -7.52
CA ILE A 97 -7.65 3.64 -6.28
C ILE A 97 -9.12 3.85 -6.62
N LYS A 98 -9.42 4.80 -7.52
CA LYS A 98 -10.79 5.12 -7.94
C LYS A 98 -11.51 3.87 -8.46
N ARG A 99 -10.87 3.09 -9.32
CA ARG A 99 -11.44 1.85 -9.86
C ARG A 99 -11.71 0.82 -8.76
N GLN A 100 -10.78 0.63 -7.82
CA GLN A 100 -10.92 -0.33 -6.73
C GLN A 100 -11.95 0.09 -5.69
N VAL A 101 -12.11 1.38 -5.44
CA VAL A 101 -13.17 1.92 -4.57
C VAL A 101 -14.54 1.68 -5.16
N LEU A 102 -14.71 1.90 -6.47
CA LEU A 102 -15.99 1.72 -7.16
C LEU A 102 -16.32 0.25 -7.42
N CYS A 103 -15.30 -0.55 -7.73
CA CYS A 103 -15.40 -1.96 -8.06
C CYS A 103 -14.22 -2.73 -7.45
N PRO A 104 -14.31 -3.12 -6.17
CA PRO A 104 -13.25 -3.87 -5.51
C PRO A 104 -13.04 -5.21 -6.23
N SER A 105 -11.81 -5.46 -6.67
CA SER A 105 -11.46 -6.67 -7.40
C SER A 105 -10.12 -7.24 -6.91
N PHE A 106 -10.13 -8.53 -6.59
CA PHE A 106 -8.93 -9.31 -6.27
C PHE A 106 -8.14 -9.69 -7.54
N GLU A 107 -8.68 -9.44 -8.73
CA GLU A 107 -7.99 -9.67 -9.99
C GLU A 107 -7.44 -8.36 -10.56
N VAL A 108 -6.21 -8.04 -10.20
CA VAL A 108 -5.47 -6.88 -10.72
C VAL A 108 -4.28 -7.39 -11.53
N GLU A 109 -4.36 -7.28 -12.86
CA GLU A 109 -3.35 -7.86 -13.77
C GLU A 109 -2.15 -6.94 -14.05
N ASN A 110 -2.29 -5.61 -13.96
CA ASN A 110 -1.42 -4.75 -14.77
C ASN A 110 -0.29 -3.98 -14.07
N GLU A 111 -0.27 -3.83 -12.73
CA GLU A 111 0.73 -2.95 -12.08
C GLU A 111 1.18 -3.51 -10.74
N SER A 112 2.29 -4.26 -10.68
CA SER A 112 2.65 -5.17 -9.58
C SER A 112 2.87 -4.53 -8.18
N TYR A 113 2.95 -3.20 -8.06
CA TYR A 113 3.37 -2.53 -6.83
C TYR A 113 2.27 -1.68 -6.14
N TYR A 114 1.10 -1.47 -6.75
CA TYR A 114 0.06 -0.60 -6.17
C TYR A 114 -0.51 -1.07 -4.84
N GLY A 115 -0.55 -2.38 -4.58
CA GLY A 115 -0.92 -2.93 -3.28
C GLY A 115 0.08 -2.56 -2.19
N LEU A 116 1.38 -2.54 -2.50
CA LEU A 116 2.41 -2.06 -1.57
C LEU A 116 2.29 -0.55 -1.36
N ALA A 117 2.02 0.22 -2.42
CA ALA A 117 1.74 1.65 -2.30
C ALA A 117 0.54 1.89 -1.37
N ASN A 118 -0.55 1.13 -1.51
CA ASN A 118 -1.71 1.20 -0.61
C ASN A 118 -1.32 0.97 0.85
N ILE A 119 -0.46 0.00 1.17
CA ILE A 119 0.03 -0.21 2.54
C ILE A 119 0.73 1.04 3.07
N LEU A 120 1.63 1.63 2.28
CA LEU A 120 2.39 2.80 2.69
C LEU A 120 1.48 4.02 2.90
N VAL A 121 0.54 4.27 1.98
CA VAL A 121 -0.41 5.37 2.10
C VAL A 121 -1.33 5.16 3.31
N MET A 122 -1.79 3.94 3.56
CA MET A 122 -2.62 3.59 4.72
C MET A 122 -1.90 3.89 6.03
N LEU A 123 -0.66 3.41 6.19
CA LEU A 123 0.16 3.68 7.37
C LEU A 123 0.40 5.17 7.57
N ALA A 124 0.66 5.91 6.49
CA ALA A 124 0.86 7.35 6.55
C ALA A 124 -0.42 8.09 6.98
N LEU A 125 -1.58 7.76 6.40
CA LEU A 125 -2.86 8.37 6.75
C LEU A 125 -3.25 8.07 8.19
N ALA A 126 -3.13 6.81 8.63
CA ALA A 126 -3.38 6.42 10.02
C ALA A 126 -2.47 7.18 11.00
N PHE A 127 -1.19 7.33 10.67
CA PHE A 127 -0.22 8.10 11.47
C PHE A 127 -0.63 9.57 11.59
N PHE A 128 -0.93 10.24 10.47
CA PHE A 128 -1.30 11.65 10.48
C PHE A 128 -2.66 11.88 11.16
N GLY A 129 -3.64 11.01 10.93
CA GLY A 129 -4.96 11.09 11.57
C GLY A 129 -4.84 10.98 13.09
N LEU A 130 -4.07 9.99 13.56
CA LEU A 130 -3.85 9.78 14.99
C LEU A 130 -3.08 10.94 15.63
N ARG A 131 -2.14 11.55 14.90
CA ARG A 131 -1.42 12.74 15.35
C ARG A 131 -2.35 13.92 15.62
N GLU A 132 -3.27 14.20 14.72
CA GLU A 132 -4.22 15.30 14.90
C GLU A 132 -5.23 15.00 16.02
N ILE A 133 -5.67 13.75 16.15
CA ILE A 133 -6.51 13.33 17.30
C ILE A 133 -5.79 13.58 18.62
N ILE A 134 -4.53 13.15 18.76
CA ILE A 134 -3.80 13.30 20.03
C ILE A 134 -3.55 14.77 20.36
N LYS A 135 -3.22 15.61 19.37
CA LYS A 135 -3.12 17.06 19.58
C LYS A 135 -4.44 17.65 20.11
N SER A 136 -5.58 17.17 19.64
CA SER A 136 -6.89 17.65 20.12
C SER A 136 -7.20 17.21 21.56
N LEU A 137 -6.65 16.07 22.01
CA LEU A 137 -6.86 15.53 23.36
C LEU A 137 -5.96 16.18 24.42
N ILE A 138 -4.80 16.72 24.01
CA ILE A 138 -3.85 17.39 24.90
C ILE A 138 -4.06 18.90 24.74
N PRO A 139 -4.80 19.58 25.63
CA PRO A 139 -5.05 21.01 25.49
C PRO A 139 -3.73 21.78 25.47
N VAL A 140 -3.42 22.41 24.35
CA VAL A 140 -2.15 23.14 24.14
C VAL A 140 -1.94 24.22 25.21
N ASN A 141 -3.03 24.72 25.80
CA ASN A 141 -3.02 25.74 26.85
C ASN A 141 -2.55 25.22 28.23
N SER A 142 -2.51 23.90 28.45
CA SER A 142 -1.97 23.34 29.70
C SER A 142 -0.45 23.12 29.66
N LEU A 143 0.20 23.26 28.50
CA LEU A 143 1.65 23.10 28.36
C LEU A 143 2.50 24.35 28.66
N PRO A 144 2.15 25.59 28.25
CA PRO A 144 3.07 26.73 28.36
C PRO A 144 3.28 27.24 29.79
N ALA A 145 2.46 26.87 30.76
CA ALA A 145 2.60 27.33 32.15
C ALA A 145 3.77 26.65 32.93
N ILE A 146 4.46 25.66 32.35
CA ILE A 146 5.47 24.84 33.05
C ILE A 146 6.86 24.92 32.40
N GLY A 147 7.10 25.86 31.49
CA GLY A 147 8.43 26.14 30.90
C GLY A 147 8.94 25.10 29.89
N ASP A 148 10.06 25.43 29.22
CA ASP A 148 10.64 24.71 28.08
C ASP A 148 10.87 23.20 28.32
N ALA A 149 11.15 22.81 29.57
CA ALA A 149 11.40 21.41 29.94
C ALA A 149 10.16 20.50 29.75
N THR A 150 8.95 21.04 29.89
CA THR A 150 7.71 20.24 29.71
C THR A 150 7.30 20.07 28.25
N ALA A 151 7.60 21.07 27.41
CA ALA A 151 7.40 20.97 25.97
C ALA A 151 8.29 19.88 25.35
N ASP A 152 9.57 19.80 25.74
CA ASP A 152 10.48 18.75 25.29
C ASP A 152 10.02 17.35 25.74
N MET A 153 9.56 17.21 26.99
CA MET A 153 9.05 15.94 27.50
C MET A 153 7.81 15.46 26.73
N GLY A 154 6.87 16.37 26.43
CA GLY A 154 5.67 16.08 25.65
C GLY A 154 6.00 15.66 24.21
N MET A 155 6.89 16.39 23.54
CA MET A 155 7.33 16.06 22.18
C MET A 155 8.05 14.71 22.11
N LYS A 156 8.89 14.39 23.10
CA LYS A 156 9.54 13.07 23.21
C LYS A 156 8.52 11.95 23.38
N PHE A 157 7.56 12.10 24.28
CA PHE A 157 6.49 11.14 24.49
C PHE A 157 5.68 10.89 23.20
N LEU A 158 5.27 11.97 22.51
CA LEU A 158 4.55 11.87 21.25
C LEU A 158 5.38 11.13 20.20
N SER A 159 6.66 11.49 20.04
CA SER A 159 7.53 10.84 19.05
C SER A 159 7.71 9.34 19.32
N GLU A 160 7.87 8.95 20.59
CA GLU A 160 8.01 7.56 21.01
C GLU A 160 6.70 6.79 20.77
N PHE A 161 5.57 7.38 21.14
CA PHE A 161 4.24 6.82 20.88
C PHE A 161 4.05 6.54 19.38
N PHE A 162 4.30 7.54 18.53
CA PHE A 162 4.10 7.40 17.08
C PHE A 162 5.07 6.39 16.46
N SER A 163 6.31 6.33 16.94
CA SER A 163 7.27 5.32 16.51
C SER A 163 6.80 3.91 16.86
N GLN A 164 6.29 3.70 18.08
CA GLN A 164 5.73 2.41 18.48
C GLN A 164 4.48 2.08 17.66
N PHE A 165 3.54 3.02 17.50
CA PHE A 165 2.33 2.82 16.70
C PHE A 165 2.65 2.43 15.26
N ALA A 166 3.59 3.12 14.61
CA ALA A 166 4.04 2.79 13.25
C ALA A 166 4.64 1.39 13.17
N LEU A 167 5.50 1.02 14.13
CA LEU A 167 6.10 -0.31 14.21
C LEU A 167 5.04 -1.41 14.39
N TYR A 168 4.12 -1.25 15.33
CA TYR A 168 3.04 -2.23 15.58
C TYR A 168 2.09 -2.35 14.39
N SER A 169 1.75 -1.24 13.74
CA SER A 169 0.91 -1.24 12.53
C SER A 169 1.61 -1.96 11.37
N ALA A 170 2.92 -1.75 11.19
CA ALA A 170 3.69 -2.45 10.18
C ALA A 170 3.77 -3.96 10.47
N ILE A 171 4.01 -4.36 11.72
CA ILE A 171 4.02 -5.77 12.12
C ILE A 171 2.64 -6.41 11.90
N PHE A 172 1.56 -5.70 12.24
CA PHE A 172 0.18 -6.15 12.04
C PHE A 172 -0.14 -6.40 10.57
N ILE A 173 0.20 -5.48 9.66
CA ILE A 173 -0.02 -5.66 8.22
C ILE A 173 0.86 -6.81 7.69
N LEU A 174 2.12 -6.87 8.12
CA LEU A 174 3.06 -7.90 7.69
C LEU A 174 2.62 -9.30 8.14
N SER A 175 2.13 -9.46 9.37
CA SER A 175 1.68 -10.77 9.87
C SER A 175 0.50 -11.31 9.05
N HIS A 176 -0.48 -10.46 8.72
CA HIS A 176 -1.60 -10.82 7.86
C HIS A 176 -1.16 -11.16 6.45
N PHE A 177 -0.23 -10.40 5.89
CA PHE A 177 0.33 -10.70 4.59
C PHE A 177 1.08 -12.04 4.57
N LEU A 178 1.88 -12.33 5.60
CA LEU A 178 2.61 -13.59 5.74
C LEU A 178 1.67 -14.80 5.87
N ILE A 179 0.52 -14.67 6.53
CA ILE A 179 -0.51 -15.72 6.56
C ILE A 179 -0.96 -16.06 5.13
N VAL A 180 -1.26 -15.06 4.31
CA VAL A 180 -1.69 -15.32 2.93
C VAL A 180 -0.57 -15.93 2.09
N VAL A 181 0.68 -15.46 2.25
CA VAL A 181 1.86 -16.07 1.61
C VAL A 181 2.01 -17.54 2.01
N ALA A 182 1.86 -17.85 3.30
CA ALA A 182 1.95 -19.21 3.81
C ALA A 182 0.87 -20.11 3.20
N ILE A 183 -0.37 -19.63 3.09
CA ILE A 183 -1.48 -20.38 2.49
C ILE A 183 -1.23 -20.61 0.99
N GLU A 184 -0.85 -19.59 0.23
CA GLU A 184 -0.56 -19.72 -1.20
C GLU A 184 0.55 -20.76 -1.47
N LYS A 185 1.63 -20.71 -0.68
CA LYS A 185 2.80 -21.55 -0.89
C LYS A 185 2.61 -22.97 -0.35
N MET A 186 2.08 -23.10 0.86
CA MET A 186 1.98 -24.39 1.56
C MET A 186 0.73 -25.16 1.18
N TYR A 187 -0.40 -24.48 0.98
CA TYR A 187 -1.69 -25.13 0.79
C TYR A 187 -2.11 -25.16 -0.68
N LEU A 188 -1.95 -24.05 -1.41
CA LEU A 188 -2.34 -23.97 -2.82
C LEU A 188 -1.23 -24.39 -3.79
N HIS A 189 0.01 -24.53 -3.30
CA HIS A 189 1.20 -24.86 -4.09
C HIS A 189 1.40 -23.95 -5.31
N LYS A 190 0.97 -22.68 -5.23
CA LYS A 190 1.12 -21.71 -6.31
C LYS A 190 2.35 -20.84 -6.07
N ASN A 191 3.19 -20.73 -7.09
CA ASN A 191 4.33 -19.81 -7.10
C ASN A 191 3.89 -18.44 -7.62
N ILE A 192 3.16 -17.68 -6.80
CA ILE A 192 2.76 -16.30 -7.10
C ILE A 192 3.86 -15.36 -6.60
N SER A 193 4.22 -14.34 -7.39
CA SER A 193 5.16 -13.31 -6.93
C SER A 193 4.56 -12.52 -5.76
N VAL A 194 5.40 -12.19 -4.77
CA VAL A 194 5.00 -11.43 -3.56
C VAL A 194 4.27 -10.14 -3.92
N PHE A 195 4.76 -9.43 -4.94
CA PHE A 195 4.16 -8.21 -5.48
C PHE A 195 2.73 -8.43 -6.01
N ARG A 196 2.52 -9.49 -6.80
CA ARG A 196 1.18 -9.83 -7.32
C ARG A 196 0.24 -10.22 -6.18
N LEU A 197 0.75 -10.93 -5.18
CA LEU A 197 -0.05 -11.29 -4.00
C LEU A 197 -0.42 -10.06 -3.17
N ALA A 198 0.51 -9.12 -2.98
CA ALA A 198 0.26 -7.87 -2.27
C ALA A 198 -0.82 -7.04 -2.98
N ASN A 199 -0.75 -6.90 -4.30
CA ASN A 199 -1.81 -6.26 -5.08
C ASN A 199 -3.18 -6.91 -4.91
N ARG A 200 -3.20 -8.25 -4.90
CA ARG A 200 -4.44 -8.99 -4.81
C ARG A 200 -5.14 -8.77 -3.47
N ILE A 201 -4.38 -8.68 -2.37
CA ILE A 201 -4.94 -8.46 -1.02
C ILE A 201 -5.21 -6.97 -0.76
N PHE A 202 -4.24 -6.11 -1.05
CA PHE A 202 -4.27 -4.69 -0.69
C PHE A 202 -4.85 -3.78 -1.77
N GLY A 203 -5.09 -4.28 -2.97
CA GLY A 203 -5.80 -3.55 -4.02
C GLY A 203 -7.24 -3.22 -3.63
N PRO A 204 -8.08 -4.21 -3.26
CA PRO A 204 -9.43 -3.98 -2.75
C PRO A 204 -9.49 -3.07 -1.51
N LEU A 205 -8.40 -3.01 -0.73
CA LEU A 205 -8.28 -2.14 0.45
C LEU A 205 -8.14 -0.65 0.10
N SER A 206 -8.19 -0.27 -1.18
CA SER A 206 -8.23 1.14 -1.61
C SER A 206 -9.41 1.90 -1.00
N PHE A 207 -10.52 1.23 -0.68
CA PHE A 207 -11.65 1.84 0.05
C PHE A 207 -11.27 2.29 1.47
N VAL A 208 -10.38 1.56 2.15
CA VAL A 208 -9.88 1.94 3.49
C VAL A 208 -9.13 3.26 3.43
N LEU A 209 -8.35 3.50 2.37
CA LEU A 209 -7.66 4.77 2.17
C LEU A 209 -8.63 5.96 2.13
N VAL A 210 -9.81 5.77 1.52
CA VAL A 210 -10.85 6.82 1.48
C VAL A 210 -11.42 7.06 2.88
N LEU A 211 -11.66 6.01 3.66
CA LEU A 211 -12.13 6.13 5.04
C LEU A 211 -11.09 6.83 5.94
N GLU A 212 -9.82 6.47 5.82
CA GLU A 212 -8.75 7.08 6.59
C GLU A 212 -8.49 8.53 6.17
N LEU A 213 -8.57 8.83 4.87
CA LEU A 213 -8.49 10.21 4.39
C LEU A 213 -9.65 11.05 4.94
N LEU A 214 -10.87 10.51 4.95
CA LEU A 214 -12.02 11.15 5.58
C LEU A 214 -11.79 11.34 7.09
N GLY A 215 -11.24 10.34 7.77
CA GLY A 215 -10.82 10.41 9.17
C GLY A 215 -9.83 11.54 9.41
N LEU A 216 -8.78 11.64 8.60
CA LEU A 216 -7.78 12.71 8.69
C LEU A 216 -8.43 14.10 8.47
N LEU A 217 -9.29 14.25 7.46
CA LEU A 217 -10.00 15.51 7.21
C LEU A 217 -10.88 15.90 8.41
N LEU A 218 -11.61 14.94 9.00
CA LEU A 218 -12.41 15.16 10.20
C LEU A 218 -11.57 15.51 11.43
N ALA A 219 -10.35 14.96 11.53
CA ALA A 219 -9.39 15.29 12.58
C ALA A 219 -8.93 16.74 12.45
N LEU A 220 -8.59 17.17 11.23
CA LEU A 220 -8.17 18.54 10.92
C LEU A 220 -9.27 19.57 11.18
N LEU A 221 -10.53 19.18 10.99
CA LEU A 221 -11.70 20.01 11.29
C LEU A 221 -12.05 20.06 12.79
N GLY A 222 -11.36 19.30 13.65
CA GLY A 222 -11.64 19.26 15.09
C GLY A 222 -13.01 18.68 15.44
N THR A 223 -13.54 17.78 14.60
CA THR A 223 -14.83 17.13 14.85
C THR A 223 -14.74 16.08 15.96
N SER A 224 -15.81 15.32 16.21
CA SER A 224 -15.84 14.28 17.24
C SER A 224 -14.65 13.32 17.13
N TYR A 225 -13.77 13.34 18.14
CA TYR A 225 -12.58 12.50 18.20
C TYR A 225 -12.92 11.01 18.13
N LYS A 226 -14.12 10.59 18.58
CA LYS A 226 -14.56 9.18 18.54
C LYS A 226 -14.75 8.67 17.12
N LEU A 227 -15.46 9.43 16.28
CA LEU A 227 -15.68 9.08 14.87
C LEU A 227 -14.36 9.12 14.10
N THR A 228 -13.58 10.18 14.33
CA THR A 228 -12.26 10.38 13.73
C THR A 228 -11.32 9.21 14.05
N LEU A 229 -11.29 8.77 15.31
CA LEU A 229 -10.50 7.61 15.75
C LEU A 229 -10.98 6.32 15.10
N ALA A 230 -12.30 6.10 15.04
CA ALA A 230 -12.88 4.91 14.41
C ALA A 230 -12.51 4.81 12.91
N LEU A 231 -12.55 5.93 12.19
CA LEU A 231 -12.14 5.97 10.77
C LEU A 231 -10.63 5.77 10.58
N THR A 232 -9.83 6.43 11.42
CA THR A 232 -8.35 6.35 11.39
C THR A 232 -7.84 4.94 11.71
N LEU A 233 -8.54 4.21 12.58
CA LEU A 233 -8.18 2.84 12.98
C LEU A 233 -8.97 1.75 12.24
N SER A 234 -9.74 2.13 11.21
CA SER A 234 -10.60 1.19 10.49
C SER A 234 -9.81 0.04 9.81
N PHE A 235 -8.56 0.28 9.42
CA PHE A 235 -7.70 -0.75 8.83
C PHE A 235 -7.45 -1.94 9.76
N LEU A 236 -7.46 -1.73 11.09
CA LEU A 236 -7.27 -2.81 12.08
C LEU A 236 -8.37 -3.87 12.00
N VAL A 237 -9.55 -3.49 11.52
CA VAL A 237 -10.66 -4.42 11.31
C VAL A 237 -10.64 -4.93 9.87
N ILE A 238 -10.52 -4.03 8.89
CA ILE A 238 -10.75 -4.37 7.48
C ILE A 238 -9.64 -5.27 6.91
N VAL A 239 -8.38 -5.14 7.34
CA VAL A 239 -7.27 -5.99 6.86
C VAL A 239 -7.51 -7.48 7.17
N PRO A 240 -7.83 -7.90 8.41
CA PRO A 240 -8.23 -9.28 8.71
C PRO A 240 -9.38 -9.78 7.83
N PHE A 241 -10.42 -8.95 7.65
CA PHE A 241 -11.55 -9.30 6.79
C PHE A 241 -11.15 -9.46 5.33
N ALA A 242 -10.21 -8.67 4.81
CA ALA A 242 -9.70 -8.83 3.45
C ALA A 242 -8.92 -10.14 3.27
N VAL A 243 -8.16 -10.57 4.29
CA VAL A 243 -7.51 -11.89 4.30
C VAL A 243 -8.54 -13.02 4.29
N LEU A 244 -9.61 -12.92 5.08
CA LEU A 244 -10.69 -13.92 5.07
C LEU A 244 -11.45 -13.94 3.75
N GLY A 245 -11.81 -12.77 3.22
CA GLY A 245 -12.48 -12.62 1.93
C GLY A 245 -11.64 -13.18 0.78
N TYR A 246 -10.32 -12.97 0.82
CA TYR A 246 -9.38 -13.59 -0.09
C TYR A 246 -9.51 -15.12 -0.10
N LEU A 247 -9.50 -15.74 1.09
CA LEU A 247 -9.59 -17.19 1.21
C LEU A 247 -10.94 -17.74 0.73
N CYS A 248 -12.03 -17.05 1.04
CA CYS A 248 -13.37 -17.41 0.58
C CYS A 248 -13.45 -17.51 -0.95
N LEU A 249 -12.75 -16.63 -1.67
CA LEU A 249 -12.79 -16.56 -3.12
C LEU A 249 -11.88 -17.58 -3.82
N TYR A 250 -10.72 -17.89 -3.25
CA TYR A 250 -9.70 -18.70 -3.95
C TYR A 250 -9.69 -20.18 -3.57
N LEU A 251 -10.40 -20.57 -2.51
CA LEU A 251 -10.56 -21.98 -2.13
C LEU A 251 -11.79 -22.58 -2.81
N THR A 252 -11.57 -23.53 -3.73
CA THR A 252 -12.64 -24.18 -4.50
C THR A 252 -13.23 -25.40 -3.81
N ASP A 253 -12.49 -26.06 -2.92
CA ASP A 253 -12.93 -27.27 -2.19
C ASP A 253 -13.75 -26.86 -0.96
N GLU A 254 -15.06 -27.09 -0.97
CA GLU A 254 -15.99 -26.58 0.05
C GLU A 254 -15.67 -27.06 1.48
N ASN A 255 -15.38 -28.36 1.63
CA ASN A 255 -15.13 -28.95 2.95
C ASN A 255 -13.81 -28.44 3.54
N LYS A 256 -12.76 -28.39 2.72
CA LYS A 256 -11.46 -27.89 3.20
C LYS A 256 -11.47 -26.37 3.39
N ARG A 257 -12.27 -25.65 2.58
CA ARG A 257 -12.45 -24.19 2.69
C ARG A 257 -12.96 -23.81 4.08
N TYR A 258 -13.99 -24.49 4.59
CA TYR A 258 -14.54 -24.18 5.90
C TYR A 258 -13.50 -24.33 7.02
N HIS A 259 -12.82 -25.47 7.10
CA HIS A 259 -11.82 -25.72 8.14
C HIS A 259 -10.62 -24.77 8.05
N LEU A 260 -10.15 -24.46 6.84
CA LEU A 260 -9.05 -23.54 6.65
C LEU A 260 -9.43 -22.09 7.02
N ILE A 261 -10.63 -21.62 6.63
CA ILE A 261 -11.13 -20.30 7.04
C ILE A 261 -11.26 -20.21 8.56
N LEU A 262 -11.82 -21.23 9.21
CA LEU A 262 -11.95 -21.28 10.66
C LEU A 262 -10.57 -21.18 11.34
N LEU A 263 -9.60 -21.98 10.88
CA LEU A 263 -8.25 -21.99 11.41
C LEU A 263 -7.56 -20.63 11.22
N VAL A 264 -7.68 -20.01 10.05
CA VAL A 264 -7.10 -18.69 9.78
C VAL A 264 -7.79 -17.61 10.60
N THR A 265 -9.10 -17.71 10.81
CA THR A 265 -9.85 -16.79 11.67
C THR A 265 -9.33 -16.86 13.11
N ILE A 266 -9.14 -18.05 13.66
CA ILE A 266 -8.57 -18.23 15.00
C ILE A 266 -7.15 -17.67 15.05
N ALA A 267 -6.32 -17.98 14.05
CA ALA A 267 -4.93 -17.51 13.99
C ALA A 267 -4.83 -15.98 13.92
N THR A 268 -5.62 -15.34 13.07
CA THR A 268 -5.68 -13.87 12.95
C THR A 268 -6.17 -13.22 14.24
N MET A 269 -7.26 -13.74 14.85
CA MET A 269 -7.73 -13.25 16.16
C MET A 269 -6.69 -13.37 17.27
N MET A 270 -5.94 -14.48 17.32
CA MET A 270 -4.85 -14.65 18.29
C MET A 270 -3.75 -13.61 18.07
N ILE A 271 -3.29 -13.44 16.82
CA ILE A 271 -2.27 -12.45 16.46
C ILE A 271 -2.73 -11.04 16.85
N ASP A 272 -3.96 -10.68 16.50
CA ASP A 272 -4.55 -9.37 16.80
C ASP A 272 -4.60 -9.13 18.31
N TYR A 273 -5.09 -10.11 19.06
CA TYR A 273 -5.12 -10.05 20.51
C TYR A 273 -3.73 -9.81 21.12
N TYR A 274 -2.72 -10.58 20.70
CA TYR A 274 -1.35 -10.42 21.23
C TYR A 274 -0.72 -9.09 20.84
N LEU A 275 -0.90 -8.63 19.59
CA LEU A 275 -0.37 -7.35 19.13
C LEU A 275 -1.04 -6.17 19.85
N ILE A 276 -2.37 -6.17 19.93
CA ILE A 276 -3.14 -5.12 20.62
C ILE A 276 -2.79 -5.12 22.10
N LYS A 277 -2.76 -6.27 22.76
CA LYS A 277 -2.36 -6.38 24.18
C LYS A 277 -0.95 -5.86 24.41
N SER A 278 0.00 -6.24 23.57
CA SER A 278 1.40 -5.81 23.67
C SER A 278 1.54 -4.30 23.48
N PHE A 279 0.84 -3.74 22.49
CA PHE A 279 0.80 -2.30 22.23
C PHE A 279 0.21 -1.54 23.42
N ILE A 280 -0.96 -1.95 23.92
CA ILE A 280 -1.61 -1.32 25.07
C ILE A 280 -0.72 -1.42 26.32
N PHE A 281 -0.13 -2.58 26.59
CA PHE A 281 0.75 -2.74 27.76
C PHE A 281 1.96 -1.81 27.68
N LYS A 282 2.67 -1.76 26.55
CA LYS A 282 3.80 -0.84 26.38
C LYS A 282 3.36 0.63 26.49
N PHE A 283 2.22 0.97 25.91
CA PHE A 283 1.68 2.32 26.00
C PHE A 283 1.37 2.72 27.44
N VAL A 284 0.69 1.85 28.21
CA VAL A 284 0.36 2.08 29.62
C VAL A 284 1.64 2.20 30.45
N MET A 285 2.63 1.33 30.25
CA MET A 285 3.91 1.41 30.97
C MET A 285 4.67 2.71 30.66
N MET A 286 4.71 3.12 29.39
CA MET A 286 5.31 4.40 28.98
C MET A 286 4.60 5.58 29.64
N PHE A 287 3.26 5.55 29.70
CA PHE A 287 2.46 6.58 30.36
C PHE A 287 2.71 6.64 31.87
N ILE A 288 2.72 5.49 32.57
CA ILE A 288 2.99 5.41 34.01
C ILE A 288 4.39 5.95 34.34
N GLN A 289 5.41 5.56 33.57
CA GLN A 289 6.78 6.02 33.78
C GLN A 289 6.89 7.54 33.66
N LYS A 290 6.21 8.15 32.67
CA LYS A 290 6.20 9.61 32.48
C LYS A 290 5.45 10.33 33.59
N MET A 291 4.30 9.82 34.01
CA MET A 291 3.54 10.39 35.14
C MET A 291 4.36 10.37 36.43
N SER A 292 5.04 9.26 36.72
CA SER A 292 5.91 9.15 37.91
C SER A 292 7.05 10.17 37.90
N MET A 293 7.66 10.44 36.74
CA MET A 293 8.69 11.48 36.61
C MET A 293 8.13 12.88 36.85
N MET A 294 6.93 13.19 36.37
CA MET A 294 6.29 14.50 36.57
C MET A 294 5.98 14.78 38.04
N ASP A 295 5.50 13.79 38.79
CA ASP A 295 5.21 13.95 40.21
C ASP A 295 6.49 14.16 41.04
N GLY A 296 7.59 13.49 40.67
CA GLY A 296 8.90 13.71 41.28
C GLY A 296 9.41 15.14 41.06
N LEU A 297 9.26 15.65 39.84
CA LEU A 297 9.62 17.03 39.48
C LEU A 297 8.82 18.06 40.28
N LYS A 298 7.50 17.89 40.42
CA LYS A 298 6.67 18.82 41.21
C LYS A 298 7.11 18.93 42.67
N ARG A 299 7.55 17.82 43.27
CA ARG A 299 8.03 17.80 44.66
C ARG A 299 9.38 18.51 44.85
N LEU A 300 10.21 18.63 43.81
CA LEU A 300 11.50 19.33 43.89
C LEU A 300 11.35 20.85 43.79
N PHE A 301 10.22 21.35 43.28
CA PHE A 301 9.95 22.77 43.09
C PHE A 301 8.94 23.35 44.12
N GLN A 302 8.52 22.56 45.10
CA GLN A 302 7.74 22.98 46.27
C GLN A 302 8.65 23.07 47.49
#